data_AF-A0A1C5ENZ5-F1
#
_entry.id   AF-A0A1C5ENZ5-F1
#
_cell.length_a   1.000
_cell.length_b   1.000
_cell.length_c   1.000
_cell.angle_alpha   90.00
_cell.angle_beta   90.00
_cell.angle_gamma   90.00
#
_symmetry.space_group_name_H-M   'P 1'
#
loop_
_entity.id
_entity.type
_entity.pdbx_description
1 polymer ?
#
loop_
_entity_poly.entity_id
_entity_poly.type
_entity_poly.pdbx_seq_one_letter_code
_entity_poly.pdbx_strand_id
1 'polypeptide(L)'
;MGTFARALEDFFTHRGLALPTDQAERLAAGRRKRRIDAVPNPLRPAVAAFDAYRMRTQDRARRAGTRPRSNHTLETALSILRDLARFLTEHRGKDDWALVDVDDIEVFLATSPKARKRRLVVLRQFFRFARSQRIVLIDPTRTPIVKERNGFRGRTLTLGQQRALPSMDDRRSRSPPRGSARHARSAA
;
A
#
# COMPACT_ATOMS: atom_id res chain seq x y z
N MET A 1 7.36 5.12 -29.87
CA MET A 1 8.08 6.32 -29.38
C MET A 1 9.45 5.87 -28.91
N GLY A 2 10.49 6.30 -29.61
CA GLY A 2 11.88 5.86 -29.37
C GLY A 2 12.52 6.52 -28.15
N THR A 3 13.62 5.93 -27.68
CA THR A 3 14.46 6.40 -26.56
C THR A 3 14.94 7.84 -26.72
N PHE A 4 15.23 8.27 -27.96
CA PHE A 4 15.68 9.63 -28.27
C PHE A 4 14.63 10.71 -27.96
N ALA A 5 13.37 10.48 -28.33
CA ALA A 5 12.28 11.43 -28.09
C ALA A 5 12.10 11.70 -26.58
N ARG A 6 12.33 10.69 -25.74
CA ARG A 6 12.23 10.79 -24.28
C ARG A 6 13.38 11.58 -23.66
N ALA A 7 14.60 11.38 -24.16
CA ALA A 7 15.76 12.16 -23.71
C ALA A 7 15.63 13.66 -24.05
N LEU A 8 15.05 13.96 -25.22
CA LEU A 8 14.79 15.34 -25.64
C LEU A 8 13.74 16.01 -24.74
N GLU A 9 12.66 15.29 -24.42
CA GLU A 9 11.61 15.74 -23.52
C GLU A 9 12.13 16.02 -22.10
N ASP A 10 12.96 15.11 -21.57
CA ASP A 10 13.60 15.29 -20.26
C ASP A 10 14.53 16.52 -20.25
N PHE A 11 15.31 16.72 -21.31
CA PHE A 11 16.19 17.89 -21.45
C PHE A 11 15.40 19.21 -21.49
N PHE A 12 14.34 19.29 -22.31
CA PHE A 12 13.54 20.51 -22.43
C PHE A 12 12.73 20.79 -21.17
N THR A 13 12.21 19.76 -20.50
CA THR A 13 11.52 19.92 -19.21
C THR A 13 12.49 20.37 -18.12
N HIS A 14 13.70 19.81 -18.07
CA HIS A 14 14.72 20.20 -17.08
C HIS A 14 15.24 21.63 -17.27
N ARG A 15 15.29 22.11 -18.52
CA ARG A 15 15.67 23.49 -18.86
C ARG A 15 14.50 24.49 -18.79
N GLY A 16 13.29 24.04 -18.45
CA GLY A 16 12.09 24.89 -18.41
C GLY A 16 11.60 25.37 -19.79
N LEU A 17 12.05 24.71 -20.86
CA LEU A 17 11.76 25.05 -22.25
C LEU A 17 10.53 24.33 -22.81
N ALA A 18 10.01 23.35 -22.07
CA ALA A 18 8.75 22.67 -22.37
C ALA A 18 7.98 22.40 -21.08
N LEU A 19 6.64 22.51 -21.15
CA LEU A 19 5.77 21.99 -20.10
C LEU A 19 5.94 20.46 -20.06
N PRO A 20 6.10 19.84 -18.87
CA PRO A 20 6.24 18.40 -18.76
C PRO A 20 5.08 17.73 -19.50
N THR A 21 5.38 16.91 -20.51
CA THR A 21 4.30 16.28 -21.27
C THR A 21 3.54 15.36 -20.34
N ASP A 22 2.22 15.41 -20.46
CA ASP A 22 1.25 14.57 -19.76
C ASP A 22 1.40 13.06 -20.09
N GLN A 23 2.50 12.64 -20.72
CA GLN A 23 2.72 11.30 -21.24
C GLN A 23 2.72 10.24 -20.14
N ALA A 24 3.32 10.52 -18.99
CA ALA A 24 3.31 9.59 -17.86
C ALA A 24 1.89 9.39 -17.30
N GLU A 25 1.09 10.45 -17.24
CA GLU A 25 -0.31 10.36 -16.80
C GLU A 25 -1.19 9.70 -17.85
N ARG A 26 -1.02 10.01 -19.14
CA ARG A 26 -1.68 9.33 -20.25
C ARG A 26 -1.40 7.82 -20.25
N LEU A 27 -0.15 7.42 -20.05
CA LEU A 27 0.21 6.01 -19.94
C LEU A 27 -0.43 5.37 -18.70
N ALA A 28 -0.45 6.07 -17.57
CA ALA A 28 -1.13 5.59 -16.36
C ALA A 28 -2.64 5.46 -16.58
N ALA A 29 -3.29 6.44 -17.20
CA ALA A 29 -4.70 6.41 -17.56
C ALA A 29 -5.00 5.23 -18.49
N GLY A 30 -4.14 5.00 -19.49
CA GLY A 30 -4.23 3.84 -20.37
C GLY A 30 -4.11 2.51 -19.63
N ARG A 31 -3.17 2.39 -18.68
CA ARG A 31 -3.04 1.19 -17.84
C ARG A 31 -4.26 0.98 -16.94
N ARG A 32 -4.78 2.04 -16.30
CA ARG A 32 -6.00 1.97 -15.47
C ARG A 32 -7.21 1.55 -16.29
N LYS A 33 -7.41 2.15 -17.47
CA LYS A 33 -8.46 1.77 -18.42
C LYS A 33 -8.40 0.29 -18.77
N ARG A 34 -7.23 -0.25 -19.13
CA ARG A 34 -7.06 -1.70 -19.39
C ARG A 34 -7.42 -2.58 -18.19
N ARG A 35 -7.18 -2.13 -16.95
CA ARG A 35 -7.58 -2.88 -15.75
C ARG A 35 -9.09 -2.86 -15.54
N ILE A 36 -9.75 -1.73 -15.81
CA ILE A 36 -11.20 -1.58 -15.74
C ILE A 36 -11.87 -2.42 -16.85
N ASP A 37 -11.39 -2.33 -18.08
CA ASP A 37 -11.95 -3.08 -19.22
C ASP A 37 -11.86 -4.60 -18.99
N ALA A 38 -10.86 -5.05 -18.22
CA ALA A 38 -10.68 -6.47 -17.85
C ALA A 38 -11.62 -6.97 -16.73
N VAL A 39 -12.43 -6.10 -16.13
CA VAL A 39 -13.48 -6.45 -15.16
C VAL A 39 -14.70 -6.98 -15.93
N PRO A 40 -15.38 -8.04 -15.45
CA PRO A 40 -16.63 -8.51 -16.03
C PRO A 40 -17.66 -7.39 -16.22
N ASN A 41 -18.39 -7.42 -17.36
CA ASN A 41 -19.33 -6.37 -17.77
C ASN A 41 -20.27 -5.88 -16.66
N PRO A 42 -20.99 -6.74 -15.91
CA PRO A 42 -22.01 -6.26 -14.97
C PRO A 42 -21.41 -5.57 -13.75
N LEU A 43 -20.18 -5.94 -13.36
CA LEU A 43 -19.46 -5.36 -12.22
C LEU A 43 -18.60 -4.14 -12.59
N ARG A 44 -18.30 -3.94 -13.89
CA ARG A 44 -17.39 -2.91 -14.40
C ARG A 44 -17.80 -1.46 -14.03
N PRO A 45 -19.07 -1.04 -14.12
CA PRO A 45 -19.45 0.36 -13.90
C PRO A 45 -19.06 0.88 -12.51
N ALA A 46 -19.22 0.08 -11.46
CA ALA A 46 -18.85 0.47 -10.09
C ALA A 46 -17.34 0.64 -9.93
N VAL A 47 -16.53 -0.22 -10.58
CA VAL A 47 -15.07 -0.12 -10.56
C VAL A 47 -14.60 1.15 -11.30
N ALA A 48 -15.22 1.48 -12.42
CA ALA A 48 -14.95 2.72 -13.15
C ALA A 48 -15.30 3.96 -12.31
N ALA A 49 -16.47 3.96 -11.65
CA ALA A 49 -16.89 5.03 -10.75
C ALA A 49 -15.93 5.18 -9.56
N PHE A 50 -15.41 4.07 -9.01
CA PHE A 50 -14.40 4.10 -7.95
C PHE A 50 -13.07 4.71 -8.43
N ASP A 51 -12.60 4.38 -9.64
CA ASP A 51 -11.40 5.01 -10.21
C ASP A 51 -11.58 6.53 -10.33
N ALA A 52 -12.71 6.97 -10.89
CA ALA A 52 -13.03 8.39 -11.02
C ALA A 52 -13.06 9.11 -9.65
N TYR A 53 -13.67 8.50 -8.64
CA TYR A 53 -13.66 9.02 -7.27
C TYR A 53 -12.24 9.16 -6.70
N ARG A 54 -11.36 8.20 -6.99
CA ARG A 54 -9.96 8.22 -6.57
C ARG A 54 -9.16 9.29 -7.29
N MET A 55 -9.40 9.50 -8.58
CA MET A 55 -8.77 10.59 -9.35
C MET A 55 -9.14 11.95 -8.77
N ARG A 56 -10.43 12.21 -8.51
CA ARG A 56 -10.88 13.47 -7.86
C ARG A 56 -10.23 13.69 -6.50
N THR A 57 -9.95 12.62 -5.75
CA THR A 57 -9.25 12.70 -4.46
C THR A 57 -7.77 12.99 -4.65
N GLN A 58 -7.14 12.41 -5.67
CA GLN A 58 -5.75 12.68 -6.04
C GLN A 58 -5.57 14.13 -6.50
N ASP A 59 -6.47 14.65 -7.32
CA ASP A 59 -6.44 16.03 -7.81
C ASP A 59 -6.66 17.03 -6.68
N ARG A 60 -7.57 16.74 -5.74
CA ARG A 60 -7.72 17.54 -4.52
C ARG A 60 -6.43 17.57 -3.69
N ALA A 61 -5.76 16.42 -3.53
CA ALA A 61 -4.50 16.34 -2.80
C ALA A 61 -3.40 17.18 -3.47
N ARG A 62 -3.29 17.10 -4.81
CA ARG A 62 -2.37 17.92 -5.63
C ARG A 62 -2.63 19.42 -5.43
N ARG A 63 -3.90 19.85 -5.52
CA ARG A 63 -4.29 21.25 -5.34
C ARG A 63 -4.02 21.76 -3.93
N ALA A 64 -4.17 20.89 -2.92
CA ALA A 64 -3.86 21.22 -1.52
C ALA A 64 -2.37 21.17 -1.18
N GLY A 65 -1.47 20.91 -2.15
CA GLY A 65 -0.03 20.77 -1.91
C GLY A 65 0.35 19.53 -1.09
N THR A 66 -0.58 18.60 -0.89
CA THR A 66 -0.35 17.36 -0.13
C THR A 66 0.08 16.22 -1.05
N ARG A 67 0.79 15.22 -0.53
CA ARG A 67 1.32 14.12 -1.34
C ARG A 67 0.19 13.24 -1.91
N PRO A 68 -0.04 13.24 -3.23
CA PRO A 68 -1.05 12.37 -3.85
C PRO A 68 -0.61 10.89 -3.81
N ARG A 69 -1.59 9.98 -3.92
CA ARG A 69 -1.28 8.56 -4.14
C ARG A 69 -0.59 8.37 -5.49
N SER A 70 0.31 7.39 -5.57
CA SER A 70 0.99 7.08 -6.82
C SER A 70 0.06 6.34 -7.80
N ASN A 71 0.33 6.50 -9.10
CA ASN A 71 -0.35 5.76 -10.17
C ASN A 71 -0.25 4.24 -9.96
N HIS A 72 0.90 3.75 -9.50
CA HIS A 72 1.10 2.34 -9.19
C HIS A 72 0.16 1.82 -8.09
N THR A 73 -0.08 2.62 -7.04
CA THR A 73 -1.04 2.26 -5.98
C THR A 73 -2.47 2.15 -6.52
N LEU A 74 -2.85 3.04 -7.44
CA LEU A 74 -4.18 3.03 -8.07
C LEU A 74 -4.34 1.81 -8.98
N GLU A 75 -3.34 1.53 -9.82
CA GLU A 75 -3.33 0.35 -10.69
C GLU A 75 -3.36 -0.97 -9.90
N THR A 76 -2.66 -1.04 -8.76
CA THR A 76 -2.70 -2.20 -7.85
C THR A 76 -4.10 -2.40 -7.29
N ALA A 77 -4.78 -1.32 -6.89
CA ALA A 77 -6.14 -1.40 -6.37
C ALA A 77 -7.11 -1.91 -7.45
N LEU A 78 -7.04 -1.37 -8.67
CA LEU A 78 -7.86 -1.84 -9.79
C LEU A 78 -7.59 -3.31 -10.16
N SER A 79 -6.34 -3.76 -10.05
CA SER A 79 -6.01 -5.18 -10.30
C SER A 79 -6.67 -6.08 -9.26
N ILE A 80 -6.64 -5.70 -7.98
CA ILE A 80 -7.33 -6.44 -6.91
C ILE A 80 -8.85 -6.48 -7.14
N LEU A 81 -9.46 -5.36 -7.53
CA LEU A 81 -10.91 -5.30 -7.79
C LEU A 81 -11.31 -6.13 -9.01
N ARG A 82 -10.50 -6.11 -10.08
CA ARG A 82 -10.67 -7.01 -11.22
C ARG A 82 -10.60 -8.47 -10.80
N ASP A 83 -9.62 -8.84 -9.99
CA ASP A 83 -9.45 -10.22 -9.53
C ASP A 83 -10.62 -10.67 -8.66
N LEU A 84 -11.15 -9.79 -7.79
CA LEU A 84 -12.37 -10.08 -7.03
C LEU A 84 -13.57 -10.23 -7.95
N ALA A 85 -13.76 -9.31 -8.91
CA ALA A 85 -14.91 -9.35 -9.81
C ALA A 85 -14.94 -10.65 -10.64
N ARG A 86 -13.77 -11.09 -11.13
CA ARG A 86 -13.65 -12.39 -11.81
C ARG A 86 -13.97 -13.56 -10.89
N PHE A 87 -13.43 -13.54 -9.67
CA PHE A 87 -13.73 -14.56 -8.66
C PHE A 87 -15.24 -14.68 -8.40
N LEU A 88 -15.94 -13.54 -8.25
CA LEU A 88 -17.38 -13.52 -8.03
C LEU A 88 -18.16 -14.10 -9.21
N THR A 89 -17.81 -13.73 -10.44
CA THR A 89 -18.52 -14.23 -11.63
C THR A 89 -18.21 -15.69 -11.92
N GLU A 90 -16.94 -16.10 -11.79
CA GLU A 90 -16.46 -17.43 -12.21
C GLU A 90 -16.71 -18.51 -11.15
N HIS A 91 -16.62 -18.17 -9.86
CA HIS A 91 -16.70 -19.16 -8.77
C HIS A 91 -17.95 -19.02 -7.89
N ARG A 92 -18.60 -17.85 -7.88
CA ARG A 92 -19.78 -17.59 -7.05
C ARG A 92 -21.06 -17.36 -7.84
N GLY A 93 -20.96 -17.17 -9.16
CA GLY A 93 -22.11 -16.86 -10.02
C GLY A 93 -22.76 -15.51 -9.68
N LYS A 94 -22.02 -14.58 -9.07
CA LYS A 94 -22.52 -13.27 -8.65
C LYS A 94 -22.08 -12.20 -9.66
N ASP A 95 -23.07 -11.54 -10.26
CA ASP A 95 -22.88 -10.50 -11.28
C ASP A 95 -23.15 -9.07 -10.77
N ASP A 96 -23.67 -8.92 -9.55
CA ASP A 96 -23.87 -7.62 -8.89
C ASP A 96 -23.09 -7.53 -7.56
N TRP A 97 -22.51 -6.35 -7.31
CA TRP A 97 -21.83 -6.00 -6.06
C TRP A 97 -22.76 -6.07 -4.84
N ALA A 98 -24.06 -5.85 -5.04
CA ALA A 98 -25.06 -5.95 -3.98
C ALA A 98 -25.23 -7.38 -3.43
N LEU A 99 -24.87 -8.39 -4.22
CA LEU A 99 -24.98 -9.81 -3.85
C LEU A 99 -23.76 -10.32 -3.05
N VAL A 100 -22.71 -9.50 -2.94
CA VAL A 100 -21.46 -9.91 -2.28
C VAL A 100 -21.65 -9.96 -0.77
N ASP A 101 -21.34 -11.11 -0.18
CA ASP A 101 -21.41 -11.32 1.26
C ASP A 101 -20.01 -11.46 1.89
N VAL A 102 -19.97 -11.70 3.20
CA VAL A 102 -18.72 -11.81 3.95
C VAL A 102 -17.93 -13.07 3.58
N ASP A 103 -18.62 -14.18 3.28
CA ASP A 103 -17.98 -15.47 2.92
C ASP A 103 -17.23 -15.35 1.59
N ASP A 104 -17.81 -14.64 0.61
CA ASP A 104 -17.12 -14.35 -0.66
C ASP A 104 -15.80 -13.64 -0.45
N ILE A 105 -15.80 -12.61 0.40
CA ILE A 105 -14.61 -11.82 0.71
C ILE A 105 -13.57 -12.70 1.38
N GLU A 106 -13.98 -13.57 2.30
CA GLU A 106 -13.07 -14.42 3.04
C GLU A 106 -12.43 -15.51 2.19
N VAL A 107 -13.23 -16.19 1.36
CA VAL A 107 -12.71 -17.17 0.42
C VAL A 107 -11.79 -16.51 -0.61
N PHE A 108 -12.16 -15.33 -1.14
CA PHE A 108 -11.28 -14.57 -2.01
C PHE A 108 -9.96 -14.18 -1.34
N LEU A 109 -10.00 -13.76 -0.08
CA LEU A 109 -8.81 -13.40 0.69
C LEU A 109 -7.93 -14.63 1.00
N ALA A 110 -8.54 -15.81 1.17
CA ALA A 110 -7.83 -17.07 1.40
C ALA A 110 -7.03 -17.52 0.17
N THR A 111 -7.44 -17.16 -1.06
CA THR A 111 -6.69 -17.51 -2.29
C THR A 111 -5.26 -16.96 -2.34
N SER A 112 -4.95 -15.90 -1.59
CA SER A 112 -3.59 -15.33 -1.55
C SER A 112 -3.23 -14.83 -0.14
N PRO A 113 -2.75 -15.73 0.74
CA PRO A 113 -2.42 -15.37 2.12
C PRO A 113 -1.36 -14.27 2.23
N LYS A 114 -0.36 -14.28 1.32
CA LYS A 114 0.71 -13.26 1.29
C LYS A 114 0.19 -11.85 0.98
N ALA A 115 -0.86 -11.73 0.17
CA ALA A 115 -1.44 -10.46 -0.23
C ALA A 115 -2.68 -10.06 0.60
N ARG A 116 -3.11 -10.91 1.55
CA ARG A 116 -4.38 -10.78 2.30
C ARG A 116 -4.59 -9.38 2.87
N LYS A 117 -3.62 -8.86 3.63
CA LYS A 117 -3.71 -7.53 4.26
C LYS A 117 -3.90 -6.40 3.23
N ARG A 118 -3.10 -6.42 2.16
CA ARG A 118 -3.18 -5.42 1.09
C ARG A 118 -4.52 -5.50 0.35
N ARG A 119 -4.98 -6.71 0.03
CA ARG A 119 -6.29 -6.93 -0.59
C ARG A 119 -7.39 -6.37 0.31
N LEU A 120 -7.43 -6.75 1.58
CA LEU A 120 -8.45 -6.28 2.53
C LEU A 120 -8.51 -4.75 2.64
N VAL A 121 -7.37 -4.05 2.66
CA VAL A 121 -7.35 -2.59 2.68
C VAL A 121 -8.01 -2.00 1.43
N VAL A 122 -7.75 -2.56 0.26
CA VAL A 122 -8.38 -2.11 -0.99
C VAL A 122 -9.87 -2.42 -0.99
N LEU A 123 -10.28 -3.62 -0.57
CA LEU A 123 -11.69 -4.02 -0.51
C LEU A 123 -12.47 -3.10 0.44
N ARG A 124 -11.94 -2.81 1.63
CA ARG A 124 -12.55 -1.84 2.57
C ARG A 124 -12.72 -0.45 1.97
N GLN A 125 -11.73 0.01 1.19
CA GLN A 125 -11.84 1.31 0.54
C GLN A 125 -12.93 1.31 -0.54
N PHE A 126 -13.04 0.23 -1.30
CA PHE A 126 -14.05 0.08 -2.35
C PHE A 126 -15.45 -0.08 -1.77
N PHE A 127 -15.70 -1.01 -0.85
CA PHE A 127 -17.04 -1.24 -0.30
C PHE A 127 -17.55 -0.06 0.53
N ARG A 128 -16.66 0.69 1.20
CA ARG A 128 -17.03 1.97 1.81
C ARG A 128 -17.49 3.00 0.77
N PHE A 129 -16.84 3.06 -0.38
CA PHE A 129 -17.26 3.91 -1.50
C PHE A 129 -18.57 3.40 -2.14
N ALA A 130 -18.67 2.10 -2.39
CA ALA A 130 -19.86 1.50 -2.99
C ALA A 130 -21.09 1.77 -2.11
N ARG A 131 -20.93 1.68 -0.79
CA ARG A 131 -21.96 2.05 0.18
C ARG A 131 -22.31 3.54 0.11
N SER A 132 -21.33 4.44 0.02
CA SER A 132 -21.60 5.88 -0.08
C SER A 132 -22.26 6.27 -1.41
N GLN A 133 -22.15 5.43 -2.44
CA GLN A 133 -22.84 5.58 -3.73
C GLN A 133 -24.14 4.75 -3.83
N ARG A 134 -24.58 4.10 -2.75
CA ARG A 134 -25.76 3.21 -2.71
C ARG A 134 -25.71 2.04 -3.71
N ILE A 135 -24.51 1.62 -4.11
CA ILE A 135 -24.29 0.41 -4.92
C ILE A 135 -24.46 -0.84 -4.05
N VAL A 136 -24.03 -0.76 -2.79
CA VAL A 136 -24.24 -1.80 -1.78
C VAL A 136 -24.93 -1.21 -0.57
N LEU A 137 -25.80 -1.98 0.07
CA LEU A 137 -26.47 -1.58 1.30
C LEU A 137 -25.59 -1.82 2.53
N ILE A 138 -25.00 -3.02 2.59
CA ILE A 138 -24.14 -3.47 3.68
C ILE A 138 -22.70 -3.54 3.17
N ASP A 139 -21.76 -3.13 4.01
CA ASP A 139 -20.33 -3.28 3.69
C ASP A 139 -19.85 -4.66 4.17
N PRO A 140 -19.61 -5.64 3.26
CA PRO A 140 -19.23 -7.00 3.63
C PRO A 140 -17.82 -7.09 4.22
N THR A 141 -17.07 -5.98 4.26
CA THR A 141 -15.71 -5.92 4.82
C THR A 141 -15.64 -5.34 6.23
N ARG A 142 -16.78 -4.89 6.78
CA ARG A 142 -16.88 -4.29 8.13
C ARG A 142 -16.79 -5.32 9.24
N THR A 143 -17.36 -6.50 9.06
CA THR A 143 -17.30 -7.62 10.01
C THR A 143 -16.20 -8.58 9.57
N PRO A 144 -15.05 -8.63 10.24
CA PRO A 144 -14.09 -9.70 10.00
C PRO A 144 -14.52 -10.97 10.73
N ILE A 145 -14.77 -12.07 10.00
CA ILE A 145 -14.77 -13.43 10.56
C ILE A 145 -13.29 -13.89 10.64
N VAL A 146 -13.02 -14.65 11.70
CA VAL A 146 -11.74 -15.26 12.09
C VAL A 146 -10.62 -14.29 12.46
N LYS A 147 -10.49 -14.14 13.78
CA LYS A 147 -9.33 -13.68 14.55
C LYS A 147 -8.04 -14.26 13.95
N GLU A 148 -7.36 -13.49 13.09
CA GLU A 148 -6.02 -13.84 12.65
C GLU A 148 -5.16 -13.90 13.92
N ARG A 149 -4.64 -15.08 14.30
CA ARG A 149 -3.64 -15.20 15.36
C ARG A 149 -2.44 -14.36 14.92
N ASN A 150 -2.37 -13.12 15.41
CA ASN A 150 -1.22 -12.25 15.31
C ASN A 150 -0.09 -12.84 16.18
N GLY A 151 0.47 -13.96 15.75
CA GLY A 151 1.72 -14.50 16.28
C GLY A 151 2.89 -13.75 15.65
N PHE A 152 3.82 -13.33 16.48
CA PHE A 152 5.13 -12.82 16.07
C PHE A 152 5.75 -13.75 15.01
N ARG A 153 6.09 -13.20 13.83
CA ARG A 153 6.72 -13.94 12.73
C ARG A 153 8.24 -13.78 12.66
N GLY A 154 8.84 -13.15 13.67
CA GLY A 154 10.29 -13.09 13.78
C GLY A 154 10.84 -14.41 14.30
N ARG A 155 12.14 -14.62 14.12
CA ARG A 155 12.85 -15.74 14.75
C ARG A 155 12.87 -15.47 16.26
N THR A 156 12.14 -16.25 17.04
CA THR A 156 12.20 -16.20 18.51
C THR A 156 13.52 -16.82 18.96
N LEU A 157 14.28 -16.10 19.79
CA LEU A 157 15.47 -16.63 20.43
C LEU A 157 15.06 -17.68 21.47
N THR A 158 15.78 -18.79 21.54
CA THR A 158 15.63 -19.73 22.64
C THR A 158 16.14 -19.11 23.94
N LEU A 159 15.69 -19.62 25.08
CA LEU A 159 16.09 -19.09 26.39
C LEU A 159 17.62 -19.17 26.60
N GLY A 160 18.28 -20.16 26.00
CA GLY A 160 19.75 -20.24 25.96
C GLY A 160 20.40 -19.14 25.09
N GLN A 161 19.79 -18.79 23.96
CA GLN A 161 20.25 -17.68 23.11
C GLN A 161 20.02 -16.32 23.76
N GLN A 162 18.95 -16.16 24.54
CA GLN A 162 18.68 -14.95 25.32
C GLN A 162 19.71 -14.74 26.43
N ARG A 163 20.15 -15.80 27.11
CA ARG A 163 21.20 -15.73 28.14
C ARG A 163 22.60 -15.46 27.58
N ALA A 164 22.84 -15.81 26.31
CA ALA A 164 24.10 -15.53 25.62
C ALA A 164 24.16 -14.10 25.08
N LEU A 165 23.05 -13.35 25.11
CA LEU A 165 23.09 -11.91 24.86
C LEU A 165 23.77 -11.24 26.07
N PRO A 166 24.84 -10.46 25.89
CA PRO A 166 25.40 -9.68 26.98
C PRO A 166 24.30 -8.73 27.48
N SER A 167 23.96 -8.81 28.77
CA SER A 167 23.03 -7.85 29.38
C SER A 167 23.53 -6.45 29.07
N MET A 168 22.66 -5.62 28.51
CA MET A 168 22.97 -4.24 28.11
C MET A 168 23.20 -3.29 29.31
N ASP A 169 23.54 -3.83 30.48
CA ASP A 169 23.84 -3.10 31.72
C ASP A 169 25.34 -2.90 31.97
N ASP A 170 26.25 -3.51 31.21
CA ASP A 170 27.68 -3.43 31.50
C ASP A 170 28.43 -2.31 30.75
N ARG A 171 27.82 -1.11 30.67
CA ARG A 171 28.46 0.10 30.09
C ARG A 171 28.49 1.31 31.04
N ARG A 172 28.72 1.11 32.34
CA ARG A 172 28.98 2.21 33.29
C ARG A 172 30.11 1.96 34.31
N SER A 173 31.18 1.27 33.92
CA SER A 173 32.33 1.04 34.80
C SER A 173 33.67 1.09 34.08
N ARG A 174 33.91 2.12 33.25
CA ARG A 174 35.28 2.55 32.91
C ARG A 174 35.37 4.07 32.86
N SER A 175 35.55 4.69 34.03
CA SER A 175 36.16 6.03 34.13
C SER A 175 37.68 5.86 34.16
N PRO A 176 38.45 6.61 33.35
CA PRO A 176 39.91 6.61 33.43
C PRO A 176 40.38 7.43 34.66
N PRO A 177 41.48 7.08 35.32
CA PRO A 177 42.05 7.92 36.36
C PRO A 177 42.56 9.23 35.73
N ARG A 178 41.99 10.35 36.18
CA ARG A 178 42.52 11.70 35.91
C ARG A 178 43.87 11.82 36.61
N GLY A 179 44.90 12.14 35.82
CA GLY A 179 46.18 12.59 36.37
C GLY A 179 45.99 13.80 37.26
N SER A 180 46.66 13.80 38.41
CA SER A 180 46.90 14.99 39.20
C SER A 180 48.40 15.12 39.37
N ALA A 181 48.96 16.05 38.61
CA ALA A 181 50.28 16.60 38.88
C ALA A 181 50.20 17.47 40.14
N ARG A 182 51.15 17.32 41.07
CA ARG A 182 51.81 18.46 41.70
C ARG A 182 53.11 18.07 42.39
N HIS A 183 54.14 18.81 42.02
CA HIS A 183 55.48 18.84 42.59
C HIS A 183 55.54 19.18 44.08
N ALA A 184 56.60 18.68 44.71
CA ALA A 184 57.66 19.44 45.38
C ALA A 184 57.88 19.04 46.85
N ARG A 185 59.06 18.51 47.18
CA ARG A 185 60.17 19.27 47.81
C ARG A 185 61.31 18.35 48.27
N SER A 186 62.50 18.93 48.16
CA SER A 186 63.82 18.45 48.56
C SER A 186 64.06 18.59 50.07
N ALA A 187 64.91 17.71 50.62
CA ALA A 187 65.85 17.82 51.76
C ALA A 187 65.99 16.41 52.39
N ALA A 188 67.15 15.84 52.68
CA ALA A 188 68.54 16.28 52.72
C ALA A 188 69.44 15.06 52.41
#